data_AF-A0AAU9WU49-F1
#
_entry.id   AF-A0AAU9WU49-F1
#
_cell.length_a   1.000
_cell.length_b   1.000
_cell.length_c   1.000
_cell.angle_alpha   90.00
_cell.angle_beta   90.00
_cell.angle_gamma   90.00
#
_symmetry.space_group_name_H-M   'P 1'
#
loop_
_entity.id
_entity.type
_entity.pdbx_description
1 polymer ?
#
loop_
_entity_poly.entity_id
_entity_poly.type
_entity_poly.pdbx_seq_one_letter_code
_entity_poly.pdbx_strand_id
1 'polypeptide(L)'
;MERFLSAYRSKFAPVDPPRKGYYYNIGLDIIKRMRKNSTGLTPHYPTFKEFANYAITTPVSFHDEHWDLQHNLCAPCDINYDFVGFYDNIKADADLALMLMGADEEVTFPNVEAAPEGQGSETKMKTFYSGISQEEFTRLQNIYTKDYDIFGFKKPSYQEIVNL
;
A
#
# COMPACT_ATOMS: atom_id res chain seq x y z
N MET A 1 -1.65 -0.41 6.58
CA MET A 1 -1.13 -1.70 6.03
C MET A 1 -1.80 -2.09 4.71
N GLU A 2 -3.07 -1.74 4.46
CA GLU A 2 -3.74 -2.03 3.17
C GLU A 2 -3.07 -1.36 1.96
N ARG A 3 -2.69 -0.08 2.08
CA ARG A 3 -1.93 0.64 1.04
C ARG A 3 -0.67 -0.09 0.60
N PHE A 4 0.10 -0.62 1.56
CA PHE A 4 1.32 -1.41 1.26
C PHE A 4 1.00 -2.68 0.47
N LEU A 5 -0.07 -3.38 0.84
CA LEU A 5 -0.53 -4.56 0.10
C LEU A 5 -1.05 -4.19 -1.30
N SER A 6 -1.78 -3.07 -1.41
CA SER A 6 -2.25 -2.54 -2.70
C SER A 6 -1.07 -2.24 -3.64
N ALA A 7 0.00 -1.62 -3.13
CA ALA A 7 1.24 -1.40 -3.86
C ALA A 7 1.83 -2.70 -4.39
N TYR A 8 1.99 -3.71 -3.53
CA TYR A 8 2.48 -5.02 -3.98
C TYR A 8 1.59 -5.63 -5.07
N ARG A 9 0.27 -5.68 -4.85
CA ARG A 9 -0.67 -6.32 -5.79
C ARG A 9 -0.71 -5.59 -7.13
N SER A 10 -0.65 -4.27 -7.11
CA SER A 10 -0.68 -3.44 -8.31
C SER A 10 0.63 -3.50 -9.10
N LYS A 11 1.78 -3.55 -8.42
CA LYS A 11 3.10 -3.39 -9.07
C LYS A 11 3.85 -4.71 -9.28
N PHE A 12 3.72 -5.67 -8.38
CA PHE A 12 4.61 -6.83 -8.30
C PHE A 12 3.90 -8.18 -8.31
N ALA A 13 2.59 -8.25 -8.04
CA ALA A 13 1.88 -9.51 -8.18
C ALA A 13 1.95 -10.05 -9.62
N PRO A 14 2.12 -11.38 -9.80
CA PRO A 14 2.18 -12.00 -11.12
C PRO A 14 0.95 -11.67 -11.97
N VAL A 15 1.19 -11.33 -13.23
CA VAL A 15 0.18 -11.12 -14.26
C VAL A 15 0.63 -11.73 -15.58
N ASP A 16 -0.32 -12.04 -16.45
CA ASP A 16 -0.11 -12.58 -17.80
C ASP A 16 -0.81 -11.64 -18.82
N PRO A 17 -0.09 -11.07 -19.80
CA PRO A 17 1.34 -11.19 -20.06
C PRO A 17 2.21 -10.52 -18.98
N PRO A 18 3.50 -10.91 -18.85
CA PRO A 18 4.36 -10.32 -17.85
C PRO A 18 4.52 -8.80 -17.98
N ARG A 19 4.58 -8.09 -16.84
CA ARG A 19 4.81 -6.64 -16.80
C ARG A 19 6.15 -6.31 -17.45
N LYS A 20 6.21 -5.16 -18.11
CA LYS A 20 7.43 -4.56 -18.66
C LYS A 20 7.59 -3.14 -18.13
N GLY A 21 8.81 -2.62 -18.13
CA GLY A 21 9.10 -1.22 -17.79
C GLY A 21 9.53 -1.01 -16.33
N TYR A 22 9.20 0.16 -15.78
CA TYR A 22 9.75 0.67 -14.51
C TYR A 22 9.59 -0.31 -13.33
N TYR A 23 8.35 -0.71 -13.03
CA TYR A 23 8.08 -1.64 -11.90
C TYR A 23 8.62 -3.05 -12.13
N TYR A 24 8.80 -3.47 -13.38
CA TYR A 24 9.47 -4.74 -13.68
C TYR A 24 10.93 -4.69 -13.23
N ASN A 25 11.65 -3.60 -13.54
CA ASN A 25 13.05 -3.43 -13.13
C ASN A 25 13.20 -3.35 -11.60
N ILE A 26 12.26 -2.69 -10.90
CA ILE A 26 12.24 -2.70 -9.43
C ILE A 26 12.01 -4.12 -8.91
N GLY A 27 11.09 -4.87 -9.51
CA GLY A 27 10.86 -6.27 -9.16
C GLY A 27 12.13 -7.12 -9.27
N LEU A 28 12.91 -6.93 -10.33
CA LEU A 28 14.21 -7.60 -10.49
C LEU A 28 15.23 -7.17 -9.42
N ASP A 29 15.28 -5.89 -9.05
CA ASP A 29 16.17 -5.42 -7.99
C ASP A 29 15.79 -6.02 -6.62
N ILE A 30 14.50 -6.09 -6.31
CA ILE A 30 13.98 -6.79 -5.11
C ILE A 30 14.46 -8.24 -5.12
N ILE A 31 14.22 -8.97 -6.21
CA ILE A 31 14.64 -10.38 -6.34
C ILE A 31 16.15 -10.51 -6.14
N LYS A 32 16.95 -9.68 -6.82
CA LYS A 32 18.42 -9.72 -6.75
C LYS A 32 18.94 -9.52 -5.33
N ARG A 33 18.32 -8.61 -4.57
CA ARG A 33 18.73 -8.33 -3.18
C ARG A 33 18.28 -9.42 -2.21
N MET A 34 17.08 -9.96 -2.41
CA MET A 34 16.47 -10.92 -1.48
C MET A 34 16.95 -12.36 -1.73
N ARG A 35 17.31 -12.72 -2.97
CA ARG A 35 17.75 -14.07 -3.36
C ARG A 35 19.26 -14.14 -3.65
N LYS A 36 20.10 -13.76 -2.69
CA LYS A 36 21.57 -13.63 -2.85
C LYS A 36 22.30 -14.84 -3.45
N ASN A 37 21.70 -16.05 -3.42
CA ASN A 37 22.28 -17.30 -3.94
C ASN A 37 21.35 -18.08 -4.90
N SER A 38 20.27 -17.49 -5.44
CA SER A 38 19.41 -18.24 -6.37
C SER A 38 20.04 -18.29 -7.76
N THR A 39 20.45 -19.49 -8.19
CA THR A 39 21.03 -19.76 -9.51
C THR A 39 20.02 -19.66 -10.66
N GLY A 40 18.73 -19.43 -10.36
CA GLY A 40 17.70 -19.10 -11.33
C GLY A 40 16.90 -17.88 -10.88
N LEU A 41 16.82 -16.84 -11.72
CA LEU A 41 15.92 -15.68 -11.53
C LEU A 41 14.44 -16.03 -11.83
N THR A 42 14.10 -17.31 -11.90
CA THR A 42 12.74 -17.85 -11.95
C THR A 42 12.25 -18.03 -10.52
N PRO A 43 11.22 -17.32 -10.03
CA PRO A 43 10.24 -16.50 -10.75
C PRO A 43 10.64 -15.02 -10.97
N HIS A 44 10.14 -14.44 -12.07
CA HIS A 44 10.33 -13.04 -12.49
C HIS A 44 9.69 -11.98 -11.57
N TYR A 45 8.89 -12.42 -10.60
CA TYR A 45 8.19 -11.55 -9.66
C TYR A 45 8.68 -11.80 -8.24
N PRO A 46 8.89 -10.74 -7.44
CA PRO A 46 9.14 -10.92 -6.02
C PRO A 46 7.86 -11.40 -5.35
N THR A 47 8.01 -12.23 -4.32
CA THR A 47 6.92 -12.58 -3.42
C THR A 47 6.58 -11.39 -2.51
N PHE A 48 5.41 -11.42 -1.87
CA PHE A 48 5.03 -10.39 -0.90
C PHE A 48 6.04 -10.31 0.26
N LYS A 49 6.55 -11.46 0.72
CA LYS A 49 7.58 -11.52 1.76
C LYS A 49 8.89 -10.85 1.33
N GLU A 50 9.31 -11.05 0.08
CA GLU A 50 10.51 -10.40 -0.48
C GLU A 50 10.30 -8.90 -0.62
N PHE A 51 9.12 -8.45 -1.05
CA PHE A 51 8.77 -7.04 -1.11
C PHE A 51 8.75 -6.39 0.29
N ALA A 52 8.13 -7.04 1.27
CA ALA A 52 8.13 -6.59 2.67
C ALA A 52 9.55 -6.47 3.23
N ASN A 53 10.38 -7.50 3.05
CA ASN A 53 11.78 -7.46 3.50
C ASN A 53 12.62 -6.42 2.76
N TYR A 54 12.37 -6.19 1.47
CA TYR A 54 13.00 -5.10 0.73
C TYR A 54 12.65 -3.74 1.33
N ALA A 55 11.37 -3.46 1.60
CA ALA A 55 10.95 -2.21 2.24
C ALA A 55 11.57 -2.03 3.63
N ILE A 56 11.66 -3.11 4.43
CA ILE A 56 12.27 -3.11 5.77
C ILE A 56 13.79 -2.85 5.73
N THR A 57 14.49 -3.34 4.71
CA THR A 57 15.96 -3.36 4.68
C THR A 57 16.59 -2.28 3.81
N THR A 58 15.77 -1.53 3.05
CA THR A 58 16.24 -0.39 2.25
C THR A 58 15.86 0.93 2.93
N PRO A 59 16.68 1.99 2.74
CA PRO A 59 16.29 3.32 3.20
C PRO A 59 14.99 3.77 2.55
N VAL A 60 14.18 4.55 3.27
CA VAL A 60 12.90 5.10 2.76
C VAL A 60 13.10 5.91 1.46
N SER A 61 14.29 6.50 1.24
CA SER A 61 14.62 7.19 -0.02
C SER A 61 14.65 6.28 -1.26
N PHE A 62 14.59 4.95 -1.10
CA PHE A 62 14.45 3.98 -2.18
C PHE A 62 12.99 3.55 -2.40
N HIS A 63 12.06 4.04 -1.59
CA HIS A 63 10.65 3.71 -1.70
C HIS A 63 10.02 4.54 -2.81
N ASP A 64 9.19 3.89 -3.62
CA ASP A 64 8.35 4.54 -4.63
C ASP A 64 7.10 5.11 -3.95
N GLU A 65 6.50 6.11 -4.59
CA GLU A 65 5.29 6.82 -4.13
C GLU A 65 4.12 5.91 -3.70
N HIS A 66 4.06 4.64 -4.12
CA HIS A 66 3.00 3.71 -3.74
C HIS A 66 3.23 3.07 -2.37
N TRP A 67 4.46 3.02 -1.86
CA TRP A 67 4.78 2.46 -0.53
C TRP A 67 5.69 3.34 0.32
N ASP A 68 6.02 4.55 -0.13
CA ASP A 68 6.64 5.59 0.71
C ASP A 68 5.65 6.10 1.78
N LEU A 69 6.14 6.88 2.74
CA LEU A 69 5.38 7.49 3.82
C LEU A 69 4.42 8.55 3.28
N GLN A 70 3.15 8.48 3.66
CA GLN A 70 2.13 9.40 3.15
C GLN A 70 2.43 10.85 3.56
N HIS A 71 2.96 11.07 4.76
CA HIS A 71 3.36 12.40 5.19
C HIS A 71 4.56 12.98 4.42
N ASN A 72 5.42 12.13 3.82
CA ASN A 72 6.48 12.64 2.92
C ASN A 72 5.88 13.13 1.60
N LEU A 73 4.87 12.43 1.08
CA LEU A 73 4.25 12.73 -0.20
C LEU A 73 3.31 13.95 -0.12
N CYS A 74 2.59 14.08 1.00
CA CYS A 74 1.59 15.14 1.18
C CYS A 74 2.10 16.34 1.98
N ALA A 75 3.23 16.23 2.70
CA ALA A 75 3.75 17.29 3.56
C ALA A 75 2.67 18.00 4.41
N PRO A 76 1.82 17.26 5.17
CA PRO A 76 0.67 17.84 5.89
C PRO A 76 1.07 18.82 7.00
N CYS A 77 2.35 18.87 7.37
CA CYS A 77 2.88 19.85 8.31
C CYS A 77 3.30 21.17 7.64
N ASP A 78 3.53 21.16 6.32
CA ASP A 78 4.04 22.30 5.55
C ASP A 78 2.95 22.92 4.65
N ILE A 79 1.92 22.16 4.31
CA ILE A 79 0.80 22.59 3.47
C ILE A 79 -0.47 22.74 4.33
N ASN A 80 -1.09 23.91 4.26
CA ASN A 80 -2.38 24.18 4.88
C ASN A 80 -3.50 23.66 3.97
N TYR A 81 -3.89 22.40 4.16
CA TYR A 81 -5.01 21.80 3.44
C TYR A 81 -6.35 22.33 3.97
N ASP A 82 -7.22 22.79 3.07
CA ASP A 82 -8.62 23.11 3.39
C ASP A 82 -9.44 21.86 3.69
N PHE A 83 -9.03 20.71 3.13
CA PHE A 83 -9.70 19.43 3.29
C PHE A 83 -8.71 18.25 3.20
N VAL A 84 -8.87 17.27 4.08
CA VAL A 84 -8.16 15.97 4.05
C VAL A 84 -9.19 14.85 4.16
N GLY A 85 -9.34 14.08 3.07
CA GLY A 85 -10.27 12.96 3.00
C GLY A 85 -9.64 11.60 3.35
N PHE A 86 -10.51 10.65 3.65
CA PHE A 86 -10.23 9.27 4.02
C PHE A 86 -10.86 8.32 3.02
N TYR A 87 -10.08 7.34 2.54
CA TYR A 87 -10.56 6.37 1.56
C TYR A 87 -11.75 5.55 2.07
N ASP A 88 -11.83 5.31 3.38
CA ASP A 88 -12.94 4.60 4.03
C ASP A 88 -14.28 5.36 3.88
N ASN A 89 -14.23 6.67 3.67
CA ASN A 89 -15.38 7.56 3.49
C ASN A 89 -15.41 8.18 2.08
N ILE A 90 -14.75 7.56 1.09
CA ILE A 90 -14.42 8.20 -0.21
C ILE A 90 -15.60 8.89 -0.90
N LYS A 91 -16.81 8.33 -0.83
CA LYS A 91 -17.99 8.96 -1.44
C LYS A 91 -18.37 10.26 -0.73
N ALA A 92 -18.52 10.21 0.59
CA ALA A 92 -18.91 11.39 1.38
C ALA A 92 -17.83 12.48 1.32
N ASP A 93 -16.56 12.07 1.38
CA ASP A 93 -15.42 12.98 1.31
C ASP A 93 -15.25 13.61 -0.06
N ALA A 94 -15.52 12.86 -1.15
CA ALA A 94 -15.53 13.43 -2.48
C ALA A 94 -16.69 14.40 -2.69
N ASP A 95 -17.90 14.09 -2.18
CA ASP A 95 -19.04 15.00 -2.26
C ASP A 95 -18.77 16.31 -1.51
N LEU A 96 -18.18 16.23 -0.31
CA LEU A 96 -17.77 17.42 0.45
C LEU A 96 -16.70 18.22 -0.30
N ALA A 97 -15.69 17.57 -0.87
CA ALA A 97 -14.66 18.25 -1.65
C ALA A 97 -15.24 18.99 -2.87
N LEU A 98 -16.19 18.36 -3.58
CA LEU A 98 -16.88 18.99 -4.72
C LEU A 98 -17.70 20.22 -4.29
N MET A 99 -18.40 20.12 -3.16
CA MET A 99 -19.14 21.25 -2.58
C MET A 99 -18.20 22.40 -2.17
N LEU A 100 -17.07 22.10 -1.55
CA LEU A 100 -16.06 23.12 -1.20
C LEU A 100 -15.46 23.83 -2.43
N MET A 101 -15.41 23.16 -3.57
CA MET A 101 -14.96 23.73 -4.85
C MET A 101 -16.08 24.42 -5.64
N GLY A 102 -17.34 24.33 -5.20
CA GLY A 102 -18.51 24.82 -5.94
C GLY A 102 -18.82 24.05 -7.22
N ALA A 103 -18.43 22.78 -7.28
CA ALA A 103 -18.56 21.90 -8.44
C ALA A 103 -19.65 20.81 -8.29
N ASP A 104 -20.32 20.76 -7.13
CA ASP A 104 -21.33 19.75 -6.78
C ASP A 104 -22.62 19.82 -7.62
N GLU A 105 -22.87 20.94 -8.31
CA GLU A 105 -23.95 21.05 -9.30
C GLU A 105 -23.55 20.53 -10.70
N GLU A 106 -22.26 20.48 -11.02
CA GLU A 106 -21.75 20.12 -12.36
C GLU A 106 -21.29 18.67 -12.47
N VAL A 107 -20.69 18.16 -11.39
CA VAL A 107 -20.10 16.82 -11.36
C VAL A 107 -20.47 16.09 -10.07
N THR A 108 -20.57 14.77 -10.16
CA THR A 108 -20.82 13.90 -9.01
C THR A 108 -19.76 12.82 -8.94
N PHE A 109 -19.29 12.49 -7.74
CA PHE A 109 -18.39 11.36 -7.58
C PHE A 109 -19.08 10.05 -8.00
N PRO A 110 -18.42 9.18 -8.80
CA PRO A 110 -19.03 7.95 -9.25
C PRO A 110 -19.42 7.05 -8.08
N ASN A 111 -20.49 6.29 -8.26
CA ASN A 111 -20.82 5.22 -7.31
C ASN A 111 -19.74 4.14 -7.40
N VAL A 112 -18.94 4.01 -6.36
CA VAL A 112 -17.96 2.94 -6.23
C VAL A 112 -18.69 1.73 -5.68
N GLU A 113 -18.93 0.73 -6.54
CA GLU A 113 -19.50 -0.54 -6.09
C GLU A 113 -18.56 -1.22 -5.08
N ALA A 114 -19.13 -1.80 -4.03
CA ALA A 114 -18.36 -2.60 -3.09
C ALA A 114 -17.74 -3.80 -3.83
N ALA A 115 -16.52 -4.17 -3.44
CA ALA A 115 -15.90 -5.37 -3.98
C ALA A 115 -16.78 -6.62 -3.68
N PRO A 116 -16.86 -7.59 -4.61
CA PRO A 116 -17.60 -8.83 -4.37
C PRO A 116 -17.17 -9.54 -3.07
N GLU A 117 -18.10 -10.27 -2.43
CA GLU A 117 -17.82 -11.09 -1.25
C GLU A 117 -16.63 -12.04 -1.48
N GLY A 118 -15.75 -12.16 -0.49
CA GLY A 118 -14.53 -12.96 -0.59
C GLY A 118 -13.39 -12.33 -1.41
N GLN A 119 -13.62 -11.15 -2.01
CA GLN A 119 -12.57 -10.31 -2.60
C GLN A 119 -12.31 -9.03 -1.79
N GLY A 120 -12.84 -8.96 -0.57
CA GLY A 120 -12.63 -7.85 0.36
C GLY A 120 -11.15 -7.61 0.66
N SER A 121 -10.82 -6.38 1.04
CA SER A 121 -9.47 -5.99 1.43
C SER A 121 -8.96 -6.87 2.59
N GLU A 122 -9.82 -7.15 3.57
CA GLU A 122 -9.52 -7.95 4.76
C GLU A 122 -9.04 -9.37 4.45
N THR A 123 -9.74 -10.10 3.58
CA THR A 123 -9.32 -11.46 3.19
C THR A 123 -7.93 -11.46 2.55
N LYS A 124 -7.66 -10.49 1.67
CA LYS A 124 -6.35 -10.33 1.03
C LYS A 124 -5.28 -9.98 2.06
N MET A 125 -5.59 -9.07 2.98
CA MET A 125 -4.71 -8.70 4.09
C MET A 125 -4.29 -9.94 4.87
N LYS A 126 -5.25 -10.74 5.34
CA LYS A 126 -4.96 -12.00 6.03
C LYS A 126 -4.07 -12.91 5.20
N THR A 127 -4.42 -13.19 3.94
CA THR A 127 -3.66 -14.11 3.08
C THR A 127 -2.20 -13.69 2.93
N PHE A 128 -1.93 -12.42 2.62
CA PHE A 128 -0.58 -11.95 2.35
C PHE A 128 0.25 -11.77 3.62
N TYR A 129 -0.32 -11.18 4.67
CA TYR A 129 0.41 -10.94 5.92
C TYR A 129 0.63 -12.21 6.75
N SER A 130 -0.18 -13.26 6.57
CA SER A 130 0.13 -14.59 7.14
C SER A 130 1.43 -15.19 6.59
N GLY A 131 1.92 -14.71 5.43
CA GLY A 131 3.16 -15.15 4.81
C GLY A 131 4.44 -14.55 5.40
N ILE A 132 4.35 -13.61 6.35
CA ILE A 132 5.49 -12.99 7.03
C ILE A 132 5.40 -13.21 8.54
N SER A 133 6.53 -13.19 9.24
CA SER A 133 6.57 -13.33 10.70
C SER A 133 6.01 -12.10 11.41
N GLN A 134 5.63 -12.25 12.68
CA GLN A 134 5.24 -11.12 13.52
C GLN A 134 6.34 -10.06 13.64
N GLU A 135 7.61 -10.49 13.67
CA GLU A 135 8.77 -9.59 13.70
C GLU A 135 8.87 -8.79 12.38
N GLU A 136 8.76 -9.47 11.23
CA GLU A 136 8.75 -8.83 9.91
C GLU A 136 7.59 -7.82 9.80
N PHE A 137 6.39 -8.20 10.24
CA PHE A 137 5.23 -7.31 10.28
C PHE A 137 5.48 -6.08 11.17
N THR A 138 6.00 -6.29 12.38
CA THR A 138 6.26 -5.20 13.34
C THR A 138 7.29 -4.22 12.77
N ARG A 139 8.37 -4.74 12.17
CA ARG A 139 9.39 -3.91 11.52
C ARG A 139 8.82 -3.13 10.34
N LEU A 140 8.02 -3.79 9.49
CA LEU A 140 7.36 -3.14 8.36
C LEU A 140 6.40 -2.04 8.85
N GLN A 141 5.59 -2.32 9.85
CA GLN A 141 4.63 -1.37 10.39
C GLN A 141 5.30 -0.18 11.08
N ASN A 142 6.48 -0.38 11.67
CA ASN A 142 7.25 0.69 12.29
C ASN A 142 7.69 1.76 11.29
N ILE A 143 7.90 1.40 10.01
CA ILE A 143 8.16 2.37 8.93
C ILE A 143 7.02 3.40 8.87
N TYR A 144 5.77 2.94 8.92
CA TYR A 144 4.57 3.76 8.76
C TYR A 144 4.00 4.34 10.06
N THR A 145 4.67 4.18 11.21
CA THR A 145 4.08 4.57 12.52
C THR A 145 3.70 6.05 12.57
N LYS A 146 4.56 6.92 12.03
CA LYS A 146 4.27 8.36 11.99
C LYS A 146 3.06 8.71 11.12
N ASP A 147 2.79 7.95 10.04
CA ASP A 147 1.57 8.14 9.24
C ASP A 147 0.32 7.79 10.06
N TYR A 148 0.36 6.69 10.82
CA TYR A 148 -0.75 6.33 11.71
C TYR A 148 -1.06 7.46 12.70
N ASP A 149 -0.03 8.05 13.29
CA ASP A 149 -0.19 9.13 14.27
C ASP A 149 -0.71 10.43 13.64
N ILE A 150 -0.15 10.84 12.49
CA ILE A 150 -0.55 12.09 11.80
C ILE A 150 -1.99 12.03 11.30
N PHE A 151 -2.39 10.90 10.72
CA PHE A 151 -3.71 10.77 10.08
C PHE A 151 -4.75 10.10 11.00
N GLY A 152 -4.41 9.83 12.27
CA GLY A 152 -5.35 9.30 13.26
C GLY A 152 -5.85 7.88 13.01
N PHE A 153 -5.13 7.08 12.23
CA PHE A 153 -5.51 5.70 11.95
C PHE A 153 -5.11 4.76 13.09
N LYS A 154 -5.96 3.78 13.41
CA LYS A 154 -5.60 2.70 14.33
C LYS A 154 -4.47 1.85 13.73
N LYS A 155 -3.37 1.70 14.47
CA LYS A 155 -2.28 0.76 14.14
C LYS A 155 -2.72 -0.68 14.48
N PRO A 156 -2.97 -1.57 13.49
CA PRO A 156 -3.43 -2.93 13.78
C PRO A 156 -2.29 -3.81 14.31
N SER A 157 -2.55 -4.68 15.27
CA SER A 157 -1.61 -5.73 15.64
C SER A 157 -1.49 -6.78 14.55
N TYR A 158 -0.37 -7.53 14.55
CA TYR A 158 -0.21 -8.68 13.66
C TYR A 158 -1.36 -9.70 13.84
N GLN A 159 -1.77 -9.94 15.09
CA GLN A 159 -2.83 -10.90 15.41
C GLN A 159 -4.19 -10.47 14.86
N GLU A 160 -4.52 -9.17 14.93
CA GLU A 160 -5.74 -8.63 14.32
C GLU A 160 -5.75 -8.89 12.81
N ILE A 161 -4.63 -8.67 12.11
CA ILE A 161 -4.55 -8.86 10.65
C ILE A 161 -4.67 -10.33 10.23
N VAL A 162 -3.99 -11.25 10.92
CA VAL A 162 -4.02 -12.68 10.55
C VAL A 162 -5.33 -13.38 10.96
N ASN A 163 -6.15 -12.74 11.80
CA ASN A 163 -7.45 -13.24 12.25
C ASN A 163 -8.66 -12.63 11.55
N LEU A 164 -8.46 -11.76 10.55
CA LEU A 164 -9.55 -11.21 9.71
C LEU A 164 -10.40 -12.30 9.03
#